data_AF-A0AAD5V2C8-F1
#
_entry.id   AF-A0AAD5V2C8-F1
#
_cell.length_a   1.000
_cell.length_b   1.000
_cell.length_c   1.000
_cell.angle_alpha   90.00
_cell.angle_beta   90.00
_cell.angle_gamma   90.00
#
_symmetry.space_group_name_H-M   'P 1'
#
loop_
_entity.id
_entity.type
_entity.pdbx_description
1 polymer ?
#
loop_
_entity_poly.entity_id
_entity_poly.type
_entity_poly.pdbx_seq_one_letter_code
_entity_poly.pdbx_strand_id
1 'polypeptide(L)'
;MSAVWKITMSKLEGSKTVVVGGKKDTPQQYCGTVGGQSTDFSTMDTEVKTTHLKSNVLAPPDFKTNSIQGITWRLGLGIDDPTQPEEWQNHPADVNLPLTTDTVNNPVAIWKQVVATVF
;
A
#
# COMPACT_ATOMS: atom_id res chain seq x y z
N MET A 1 8.85 3.77 0.88
CA MET A 1 7.88 4.56 1.67
C MET A 1 6.57 3.79 1.72
N SER A 2 6.14 3.38 2.90
CA SER A 2 4.95 2.51 3.07
C SER A 2 3.66 3.28 2.78
N ALA A 3 2.61 2.58 2.34
CA ALA A 3 1.28 3.16 2.12
C ALA A 3 0.72 3.80 3.40
N VAL A 4 0.91 3.12 4.55
CA VAL A 4 0.48 3.60 5.87
C VAL A 4 1.04 4.99 6.20
N TRP A 5 2.31 5.24 5.90
CA TRP A 5 2.94 6.53 6.16
C TRP A 5 2.29 7.67 5.36
N LYS A 6 2.07 7.47 4.05
CA LYS A 6 1.45 8.48 3.18
C LYS A 6 0.03 8.82 3.64
N ILE A 7 -0.75 7.80 4.00
CA ILE A 7 -2.13 7.95 4.46
C ILE A 7 -2.17 8.72 5.77
N THR A 8 -1.27 8.40 6.70
CA THR A 8 -1.16 9.13 7.98
C THR A 8 -0.83 10.61 7.73
N MET A 9 0.15 10.90 6.88
CA MET A 9 0.52 12.28 6.54
C MET A 9 -0.63 13.04 5.86
N SER A 10 -1.39 12.38 4.98
CA SER A 10 -2.53 13.00 4.30
C SER A 10 -3.67 13.28 5.27
N LYS A 11 -4.08 12.27 6.07
CA LYS A 11 -5.27 12.35 6.93
C LYS A 11 -5.06 13.11 8.23
N LEU A 12 -3.89 12.96 8.87
CA LEU A 12 -3.62 13.57 10.18
C LEU A 12 -2.82 14.88 10.08
N GLU A 13 -1.88 14.96 9.14
CA GLU A 13 -0.98 16.12 9.01
C GLU A 13 -1.38 17.08 7.88
N GLY A 14 -2.45 16.76 7.13
CA GLY A 14 -2.97 17.60 6.05
C GLY A 14 -2.02 17.72 4.85
N SER A 15 -1.14 16.73 4.63
CA SER A 15 -0.22 16.76 3.50
C SER A 15 -0.98 16.66 2.17
N LYS A 16 -0.63 17.51 1.20
CA LYS A 16 -1.14 17.39 -0.17
C LYS A 16 -0.39 16.31 -0.94
N THR A 17 -1.14 15.49 -1.63
CA THR A 17 -0.70 14.31 -2.37
C THR A 17 -0.83 14.56 -3.86
N VAL A 18 0.27 14.38 -4.59
CA VAL A 18 0.30 14.56 -6.05
C VAL A 18 0.68 13.26 -6.71
N VAL A 19 -0.13 12.82 -7.66
CA VAL A 19 0.19 11.68 -8.53
C VAL A 19 0.58 12.21 -9.91
N VAL A 20 1.71 11.75 -10.42
CA VAL A 20 2.21 12.12 -11.75
C VAL A 20 1.93 10.98 -12.72
N GLY A 21 1.25 11.31 -13.82
CA GLY A 21 0.82 10.35 -14.84
C GLY A 21 -0.60 9.84 -14.63
N GLY A 22 -0.87 8.62 -15.09
CA GLY A 22 -2.21 8.06 -15.13
C GLY A 22 -3.10 8.67 -16.22
N LYS A 23 -4.36 8.24 -16.26
CA LYS A 23 -5.35 8.75 -17.21
C LYS A 23 -5.92 10.06 -16.67
N LYS A 24 -5.90 11.13 -17.48
CA LYS A 24 -6.37 12.48 -17.12
C LYS A 24 -7.81 12.50 -16.59
N ASP A 25 -8.68 11.70 -17.20
CA ASP A 25 -10.11 11.67 -16.89
C ASP A 25 -10.45 10.73 -15.73
N THR A 26 -9.45 10.19 -15.02
CA THR A 26 -9.65 9.22 -13.95
C THR A 26 -8.97 9.72 -12.68
N PRO A 27 -9.71 9.92 -11.58
CA PRO A 27 -9.12 10.22 -10.28
C PRO A 27 -8.07 9.17 -9.91
N GLN A 28 -6.83 9.60 -9.70
CA GLN A 28 -5.75 8.69 -9.33
C GLN A 28 -5.76 8.47 -7.81
N GLN A 29 -5.50 7.23 -7.42
CA GLN A 29 -5.31 6.84 -6.03
C GLN A 29 -3.81 6.85 -5.72
N TYR A 30 -3.41 7.38 -4.57
CA TYR A 30 -1.97 7.45 -4.21
C TYR A 30 -1.48 6.24 -3.41
N CYS A 31 -2.41 5.36 -2.99
CA CYS A 31 -2.15 4.14 -2.25
C CYS A 31 -2.73 2.90 -2.94
N GLY A 32 -2.02 1.78 -2.80
CA GLY A 32 -2.50 0.43 -3.12
C GLY A 32 -2.74 -0.34 -1.83
N THR A 33 -2.18 -1.55 -1.68
CA THR A 33 -2.32 -2.36 -0.47
C THR A 33 -1.80 -1.64 0.78
N VAL A 34 -2.66 -1.56 1.80
CA VAL A 34 -2.40 -0.86 3.07
C VAL A 34 -2.40 -1.84 4.23
N GLY A 35 -1.30 -1.84 4.97
CA GLY A 35 -1.06 -2.88 5.98
C GLY A 35 -0.56 -4.16 5.32
N GLY A 36 0.29 -4.86 6.05
CA GLY A 36 0.88 -6.09 5.56
C GLY A 36 2.23 -6.30 6.19
N GLN A 37 2.26 -7.07 7.28
CA GLN A 37 3.48 -7.83 7.52
C GLN A 37 3.53 -8.89 6.41
N SER A 38 4.43 -8.69 5.46
CA SER A 38 4.81 -9.73 4.53
C SER A 38 5.74 -10.69 5.27
N THR A 39 5.27 -11.90 5.48
CA THR A 39 6.10 -13.03 5.93
C THR A 39 6.02 -14.11 4.86
N ASP A 40 6.79 -15.18 4.98
CA ASP A 40 6.64 -16.35 4.11
C ASP A 40 5.93 -17.50 4.82
N PHE A 41 5.31 -18.37 4.02
CA PHE A 41 4.60 -19.56 4.52
C PHE A 41 5.52 -20.48 5.35
N SER A 42 6.78 -20.65 4.94
CA SER A 42 7.68 -21.62 5.58
C SER A 42 8.06 -21.22 6.99
N THR A 43 8.27 -19.93 7.24
CA THR A 43 8.49 -19.37 8.57
C THR A 43 7.27 -19.62 9.46
N MET A 44 6.07 -19.27 8.98
CA MET A 44 4.83 -19.46 9.75
C MET A 44 4.53 -20.94 10.04
N ASP A 45 4.69 -21.83 9.06
CA ASP A 45 4.46 -23.26 9.23
C ASP A 45 5.45 -23.87 10.23
N THR A 46 6.70 -23.40 10.22
CA THR A 46 7.71 -23.78 11.21
C THR A 46 7.29 -23.32 12.60
N GLU A 47 6.85 -22.08 12.78
CA GLU A 47 6.35 -21.59 14.08
C GLU A 47 5.19 -22.45 14.60
N VAL A 48 4.17 -22.71 13.78
CA VAL A 48 3.01 -23.56 14.13
C VAL A 48 3.43 -24.99 14.51
N LYS A 49 4.42 -25.55 13.80
CA LYS A 49 4.99 -26.88 14.11
C LYS A 49 5.76 -26.87 15.44
N THR A 50 6.58 -25.85 15.69
CA THR A 50 7.35 -25.73 16.94
C THR A 50 6.46 -25.53 18.16
N THR A 51 5.29 -24.91 17.99
CA THR A 51 4.29 -24.78 19.06
C THR A 51 3.34 -25.97 19.15
N HIS A 52 3.57 -27.05 18.38
CA HIS A 52 2.75 -28.27 18.35
C HIS A 52 1.26 -28.04 18.02
N LEU A 53 0.94 -27.03 17.22
CA LEU A 53 -0.45 -26.65 16.88
C LEU A 53 -0.99 -27.29 15.60
N LYS A 54 -0.21 -28.13 14.91
CA LYS A 54 -0.63 -28.78 13.63
C LYS A 54 -1.79 -29.77 13.77
N SER A 55 -2.11 -30.21 14.98
CA SER A 55 -3.27 -31.07 15.26
C SER A 55 -4.60 -30.29 15.27
N ASN A 56 -4.56 -28.95 15.29
CA ASN A 56 -5.75 -28.12 15.24
C ASN A 56 -6.36 -28.14 13.82
N VAL A 57 -7.69 -28.26 13.72
CA VAL A 57 -8.43 -28.24 12.44
C VAL A 57 -8.22 -26.95 11.64
N LEU A 58 -7.86 -25.85 12.30
CA LEU A 58 -7.59 -24.56 11.67
C LEU A 58 -6.11 -24.39 11.26
N ALA A 59 -5.23 -25.33 11.61
CA ALA A 59 -3.84 -25.25 11.19
C ALA A 59 -3.74 -25.47 9.67
N PRO A 60 -2.97 -24.63 8.95
CA PRO A 60 -2.82 -24.79 7.51
C PRO A 60 -2.17 -26.13 7.18
N PRO A 61 -2.55 -26.82 6.09
CA PRO A 61 -1.89 -28.04 5.63
C PRO A 61 -0.45 -27.74 5.21
N ASP A 62 0.40 -28.77 5.20
CA ASP A 62 1.78 -28.63 4.72
C ASP A 62 1.81 -28.26 3.23
N PHE A 63 2.46 -27.15 2.92
CA PHE A 63 2.57 -26.67 1.56
C PHE A 63 3.82 -27.24 0.87
N LYS A 64 3.61 -28.21 -0.04
CA LYS A 64 4.68 -28.98 -0.70
C LYS A 64 4.97 -28.44 -2.10
N THR A 65 5.83 -27.44 -2.19
CA THR A 65 6.26 -26.82 -3.45
C THR A 65 7.74 -26.46 -3.38
N ASN A 66 8.38 -26.26 -4.54
CA ASN A 66 9.69 -25.62 -4.63
C ASN A 66 9.52 -24.13 -4.95
N SER A 67 8.83 -23.41 -4.08
CA SER A 67 8.63 -21.96 -4.19
C SER A 67 8.50 -21.30 -2.83
N ILE A 68 8.87 -20.03 -2.75
CA ILE A 68 8.66 -19.18 -1.56
C ILE A 68 7.36 -18.43 -1.77
N GLN A 69 6.41 -18.61 -0.87
CA GLN A 69 5.14 -17.89 -0.89
C GLN A 69 5.10 -16.84 0.19
N GLY A 70 4.98 -15.58 -0.25
CA GLY A 70 4.67 -14.47 0.63
C GLY A 70 3.22 -14.55 1.10
N ILE A 71 3.00 -14.33 2.38
CA ILE A 71 1.71 -14.18 3.03
C ILE A 71 1.64 -12.77 3.59
N THR A 72 0.57 -12.08 3.25
CA THR A 72 0.23 -10.77 3.81
C THR A 72 -1.08 -10.95 4.59
N TRP A 73 -1.01 -10.91 5.92
CA TRP A 73 -2.15 -11.28 6.78
C TRP A 73 -2.47 -10.29 7.90
N ARG A 74 -1.72 -9.18 8.01
CA ARG A 74 -2.07 -8.05 8.89
C ARG A 74 -2.64 -6.91 8.06
N LEU A 75 -3.96 -6.81 8.03
CA LEU A 75 -4.64 -5.65 7.46
C LEU A 75 -4.64 -4.51 8.48
N GLY A 76 -4.22 -3.31 8.05
CA GLY A 76 -4.41 -2.11 8.87
C GLY A 76 -5.88 -1.68 8.80
N LEU A 77 -6.48 -1.32 9.93
CA LEU A 77 -7.80 -0.69 9.94
C LEU A 77 -7.71 0.77 9.53
N GLY A 78 -8.82 1.32 9.05
CA GLY A 78 -8.94 2.69 8.60
C GLY A 78 -8.69 3.74 9.68
N ILE A 79 -8.10 4.86 9.28
CA ILE A 79 -8.06 6.10 10.07
C ILE A 79 -9.44 6.78 10.05
N ASP A 80 -10.12 6.84 8.90
CA ASP A 80 -11.42 7.51 8.78
C ASP A 80 -12.58 6.60 9.20
N ASP A 81 -12.60 5.37 8.68
CA ASP A 81 -13.51 4.31 9.13
C ASP A 81 -12.72 3.16 9.76
N PRO A 82 -12.58 3.13 11.09
CA PRO A 82 -11.88 2.06 11.81
C PRO A 82 -12.60 0.71 11.75
N THR A 83 -13.85 0.65 11.28
CA THR A 83 -14.60 -0.62 11.18
C THR A 83 -14.22 -1.42 9.94
N GLN A 84 -13.50 -0.80 9.00
CA GLN A 84 -13.06 -1.42 7.75
C GLN A 84 -11.54 -1.34 7.60
N PRO A 85 -10.92 -2.32 6.91
CA PRO A 85 -9.54 -2.22 6.43
C PRO A 85 -9.28 -0.92 5.67
N GLU A 86 -8.11 -0.34 5.93
CA GLU A 86 -7.64 0.89 5.25
C GLU A 86 -7.43 0.67 3.75
N GLU A 87 -7.12 -0.57 3.33
CA GLU A 87 -7.00 -0.94 1.92
C GLU A 87 -8.32 -0.82 1.14
N TRP A 88 -9.47 -0.90 1.82
CA TRP A 88 -10.79 -0.82 1.16
C TRP A 88 -11.31 0.62 1.05
N GLN A 89 -10.56 1.58 1.61
CA GLN A 89 -10.94 2.98 1.62
C GLN A 89 -10.30 3.71 0.44
N ASN A 90 -11.00 4.74 -0.05
CA ASN A 90 -10.48 5.55 -1.15
C ASN A 90 -9.39 6.50 -0.63
N HIS A 91 -8.32 6.62 -1.41
CA HIS A 91 -7.16 7.48 -1.17
C HIS A 91 -6.88 8.34 -2.41
N PRO A 92 -7.84 9.21 -2.81
CA PRO A 92 -7.67 10.02 -4.01
C PRO A 92 -6.53 11.02 -3.81
N ALA A 93 -5.71 11.21 -4.84
CA ALA A 93 -4.73 12.27 -4.83
C ALA A 93 -5.41 13.64 -4.94
N ASP A 94 -4.86 14.64 -4.26
CA ASP A 94 -5.33 16.02 -4.34
C ASP A 94 -5.13 16.59 -5.75
N VAL A 95 -4.03 16.20 -6.41
CA VAL A 95 -3.71 16.64 -7.77
C VAL A 95 -3.22 15.47 -8.63
N ASN A 96 -3.85 15.32 -9.80
CA ASN A 96 -3.37 14.44 -10.86
C ASN A 96 -2.59 15.29 -11.87
N LEU A 97 -1.26 15.25 -11.81
CA LEU A 97 -0.40 15.93 -12.77
C LEU A 97 -0.20 15.06 -14.01
N PRO A 98 -0.59 15.49 -15.21
CA PRO A 98 -0.33 14.74 -16.42
C PRO A 98 1.16 14.58 -16.68
N LEU A 99 1.56 13.38 -17.08
CA LEU A 99 2.92 13.15 -17.58
C LEU A 99 3.05 13.74 -18.99
N THR A 100 4.09 14.54 -19.20
CA THR A 100 4.41 15.17 -20.49
C THR A 100 5.82 14.80 -20.93
N THR A 101 6.16 15.07 -22.20
CA THR A 101 7.52 14.89 -22.73
C THR A 101 8.57 15.68 -21.97
N ASP A 102 8.19 16.82 -21.39
CA ASP A 102 9.13 17.71 -20.70
C ASP A 102 9.35 17.29 -19.23
N THR A 103 8.38 16.56 -18.67
CA THR A 103 8.39 16.12 -17.27
C THR A 103 8.82 14.66 -17.12
N VAL A 104 8.75 13.85 -18.18
CA VAL A 104 9.16 12.45 -18.14
C VAL A 104 10.65 12.32 -17.81
N ASN A 105 10.97 11.46 -16.84
CA ASN A 105 12.33 11.24 -16.34
C ASN A 105 13.07 12.51 -15.90
N ASN A 106 12.35 13.59 -15.60
CA ASN A 106 12.93 14.86 -15.17
C ASN A 106 12.31 15.30 -13.83
N PRO A 107 12.85 14.82 -12.69
CA PRO A 107 12.33 15.13 -11.36
C PRO A 107 12.30 16.63 -11.05
N VAL A 108 13.27 17.40 -11.58
CA VAL A 108 13.33 18.85 -11.37
C VAL A 108 12.18 19.55 -12.09
N ALA A 109 11.89 19.15 -13.33
CA ALA A 109 10.75 19.69 -14.08
C ALA A 109 9.42 19.32 -13.40
N ILE A 110 9.29 18.07 -12.92
CA ILE A 110 8.13 17.63 -12.13
C ILE A 110 7.95 18.53 -10.90
N TRP A 111 9.00 18.74 -10.12
CA TRP A 111 8.92 19.59 -8.92
C TRP A 111 8.55 21.04 -9.22
N LYS A 112 9.09 21.63 -10.28
CA LYS A 112 8.70 22.97 -10.72
C LYS A 112 7.20 23.03 -11.06
N GLN A 113 6.70 22.02 -11.76
CA GLN A 113 5.28 21.94 -12.11
C GLN A 113 4.39 21.75 -10.87
N VAL A 114 4.81 20.91 -9.92
CA VAL A 114 4.12 20.72 -8.63
C VAL A 114 4.02 22.05 -7.90
N VAL A 115 5.15 22.77 -7.75
CA VAL A 115 5.17 24.06 -7.06
C VAL A 115 4.20 25.05 -7.72
N ALA A 116 4.21 25.16 -9.05
CA ALA A 116 3.31 26.06 -9.78
C ALA A 116 1.82 25.68 -9.74
N THR A 117 1.48 24.43 -9.38
CA THR A 117 0.10 23.93 -9.40
C THR A 117 -0.52 23.87 -8.01
N VAL A 118 0.29 23.58 -6.98
CA VAL A 118 -0.18 23.22 -5.64
C VAL A 118 -0.11 24.38 -4.64
N PHE A 119 0.82 25.32 -4.87
CA PHE A 119 1.11 26.50 -4.04
C PHE A 119 0.84 27.78 -4.85
#